data_AF-A0A7C7NH28-F1
#
_entry.id   AF-A0A7C7NH28-F1
#
_cell.length_a   1.000
_cell.length_b   1.000
_cell.length_c   1.000
_cell.angle_alpha   90.00
_cell.angle_beta   90.00
_cell.angle_gamma   90.00
#
_symmetry.space_group_name_H-M   'P 1'
#
loop_
_entity.id
_entity.type
_entity.pdbx_description
1 polymer ?
#
loop_
_entity_poly.entity_id
_entity_poly.type
_entity_poly.pdbx_seq_one_letter_code
_entity_poly.pdbx_strand_id
1 'polypeptide(L)'
;MTFQETLLDVIRAVEAELAVHCDSNDVEEILITRRRLAASSSTMWVYSCSWDHVIPMAEEVPVKVRVKGSQSLTEGHVVGFDSGTLWLGVRKNLGAVARPAYVQLDMNSLFCSLTRRLHDIECNHVSMVERPIGQLFSDEASLANGETSADVQIIDMPHAAARRERVTEIVLEGLRGRKRILLTSARNRDLDESLIAIVRAMRMEGLSYSTLVTRYPVLVLEGKGTTDLRELAFEQQLRINVGKVQAEQATLRSAYHRYQKLSPSMAFAQEKAQDLEEVEALEDRLLREIDKLERKDTDLRIRVETYADIPLWQRLSMQVGGKNPPTMDKMRLWCAEQLEALQQELITLRPRLSKARQEAYLAPEIWQEYEHIKETFEARGGLENVRSLIAQDQGESGHCFEGRGLVAATAGCVASHDLFNELSFDIVIVDDIDAVPLPLLIPVTCLARKKIVLVGDQSDSPITTATEGSAEYSRARIARVRTSILETVRTHAAVS
;
A
#
# COMPACT_ATOMS: atom_id res chain seq x y z
N MET A 1 -14.30 38.30 -2.63
CA MET A 1 -15.03 37.25 -1.90
C MET A 1 -14.02 36.31 -1.30
N THR A 2 -14.20 35.88 -0.07
CA THR A 2 -13.29 34.91 0.58
C THR A 2 -13.61 33.49 0.14
N PHE A 3 -12.64 32.56 0.21
CA PHE A 3 -12.86 31.14 -0.08
C PHE A 3 -14.05 30.57 0.72
N GLN A 4 -14.20 31.01 1.97
CA GLN A 4 -15.29 30.59 2.86
C GLN A 4 -16.66 31.05 2.36
N GLU A 5 -16.79 32.29 1.86
CA GLU A 5 -18.03 32.78 1.25
C GLU A 5 -18.41 31.96 0.03
N THR A 6 -17.45 31.70 -0.86
CA THR A 6 -17.70 30.89 -2.06
C THR A 6 -18.05 29.44 -1.72
N LEU A 7 -17.43 28.85 -0.70
CA LEU A 7 -17.74 27.50 -0.24
C LEU A 7 -19.18 27.40 0.28
N LEU A 8 -19.59 28.37 1.10
CA LEU A 8 -20.95 28.44 1.65
C LEU A 8 -22.01 28.64 0.57
N ASP A 9 -21.75 29.50 -0.42
CA ASP A 9 -22.67 29.71 -1.53
C ASP A 9 -22.83 28.45 -2.39
N VAL A 10 -21.74 27.70 -2.59
CA VAL A 10 -21.76 26.42 -3.32
C VAL A 10 -22.50 25.35 -2.53
N ILE A 11 -22.28 25.25 -1.22
CA ILE A 11 -23.03 24.34 -0.33
C ILE A 11 -24.53 24.62 -0.46
N ARG A 12 -24.95 25.88 -0.33
CA ARG A 12 -26.36 26.28 -0.46
C ARG A 12 -26.94 25.95 -1.83
N ALA A 13 -26.17 26.15 -2.90
CA ALA A 13 -26.61 25.81 -4.25
C ALA A 13 -26.82 24.30 -4.42
N VAL A 14 -25.89 23.49 -3.92
CA VAL A 14 -26.01 22.02 -3.98
C VAL A 14 -27.16 21.52 -3.10
N GLU A 15 -27.39 22.12 -1.93
CA GLU A 15 -28.52 21.81 -1.05
C GLU A 15 -29.87 22.19 -1.67
N ALA A 16 -29.94 23.32 -2.39
CA ALA A 16 -31.14 23.72 -3.12
C ALA A 16 -31.47 22.72 -4.24
N GLU A 17 -30.47 22.29 -5.01
CA GLU A 17 -30.63 21.23 -6.01
C GLU A 17 -31.05 19.89 -5.37
N LEU A 18 -30.43 19.51 -4.25
CA LEU A 18 -30.83 18.31 -3.50
C LEU A 18 -32.29 18.38 -3.04
N ALA A 19 -32.75 19.53 -2.55
CA ALA A 19 -34.14 19.71 -2.12
C ALA A 19 -35.13 19.55 -3.28
N VAL A 20 -34.82 20.11 -4.45
CA VAL A 20 -35.64 19.96 -5.68
C VAL A 20 -35.76 18.48 -6.08
N HIS A 21 -34.66 17.73 -6.02
CA HIS A 21 -34.64 16.30 -6.38
C HIS A 21 -35.26 15.39 -5.30
N CYS A 22 -35.31 15.84 -4.04
CA CYS A 22 -36.04 15.14 -2.96
C CYS A 22 -37.55 15.34 -3.06
N ASP A 23 -38.01 16.51 -3.52
CA ASP A 23 -39.44 16.82 -3.64
C ASP A 23 -40.06 16.23 -4.91
N SER A 24 -39.27 15.98 -5.96
CA SER A 24 -39.69 15.23 -7.14
C SER A 24 -39.77 13.73 -6.84
N ASN A 25 -40.93 13.23 -6.41
CA ASN A 25 -41.20 11.79 -6.28
C ASN A 25 -41.28 11.04 -7.63
N ASP A 26 -41.23 11.74 -8.75
CA ASP A 26 -41.17 11.15 -10.08
C ASP A 26 -39.75 10.69 -10.37
N VAL A 27 -39.49 9.41 -10.09
CA VAL A 27 -38.33 8.70 -10.59
C VAL A 27 -38.47 8.63 -12.12
N GLU A 28 -37.84 9.56 -12.83
CA GLU A 28 -37.74 9.46 -14.29
C GLU A 28 -36.92 8.22 -14.66
N GLU A 29 -37.64 7.14 -14.98
CA GLU A 29 -37.04 5.93 -15.53
C GLU A 29 -36.79 6.14 -17.01
N ILE A 30 -35.51 6.25 -17.37
CA ILE A 30 -35.17 6.57 -18.75
C ILE A 30 -34.97 5.28 -19.54
N LEU A 31 -35.64 5.18 -20.68
CA LEU A 31 -35.61 3.99 -21.51
C LEU A 31 -34.36 3.97 -22.38
N ILE A 32 -33.60 2.91 -22.23
CA ILE A 32 -32.37 2.70 -22.98
C ILE A 32 -32.55 1.55 -23.97
N THR A 33 -32.12 1.80 -25.21
CA THR A 33 -32.28 0.89 -26.34
C THR A 33 -30.92 0.41 -26.89
N ARG A 34 -30.95 -0.66 -27.70
CA ARG A 34 -29.77 -1.24 -28.40
C ARG A 34 -28.54 -1.46 -27.51
N ARG A 35 -28.73 -2.18 -26.39
CA ARG A 35 -27.63 -2.52 -25.48
C ARG A 35 -26.68 -3.56 -26.08
N ARG A 36 -25.40 -3.22 -26.14
CA ARG A 36 -24.29 -4.12 -26.50
C ARG A 36 -23.24 -4.12 -25.41
N LEU A 37 -22.71 -5.29 -25.05
CA LEU A 37 -21.56 -5.38 -24.15
C LEU A 37 -20.33 -4.77 -24.86
N ALA A 38 -19.78 -3.70 -24.31
CA ALA A 38 -18.65 -2.97 -24.84
C ALA A 38 -17.33 -3.44 -24.21
N ALA A 39 -17.31 -3.62 -22.89
CA ALA A 39 -16.18 -4.15 -22.16
C ALA A 39 -16.65 -4.92 -20.92
N SER A 40 -15.79 -5.77 -20.39
CA SER A 40 -16.04 -6.45 -19.11
C SER A 40 -14.78 -6.41 -18.27
N SER A 41 -14.89 -5.85 -17.07
CA SER A 41 -13.96 -6.10 -15.98
C SER A 41 -14.52 -7.23 -15.12
N SER A 42 -13.71 -7.64 -14.16
CA SER A 42 -14.06 -8.67 -13.19
C SER A 42 -15.07 -8.26 -12.11
N THR A 43 -15.37 -6.96 -12.00
CA THR A 43 -16.31 -6.38 -11.02
C THR A 43 -17.47 -5.65 -11.71
N MET A 44 -17.33 -5.38 -13.01
CA MET A 44 -18.23 -4.53 -13.74
C MET A 44 -18.29 -4.89 -15.22
N TRP A 45 -19.50 -4.86 -15.76
CA TRP A 45 -19.77 -5.01 -17.18
C TRP A 45 -20.16 -3.66 -17.77
N VAL A 46 -19.42 -3.20 -18.79
CA VAL A 46 -19.68 -1.93 -19.47
C VAL A 46 -20.51 -2.19 -20.72
N TYR A 47 -21.65 -1.53 -20.80
CA TYR A 47 -22.61 -1.66 -21.88
C TYR A 47 -22.71 -0.36 -22.66
N SER A 48 -22.50 -0.40 -23.98
CA SER A 48 -22.85 0.69 -24.88
C SER A 48 -24.33 0.61 -25.21
N CYS A 49 -25.04 1.72 -25.06
CA CYS A 49 -26.46 1.80 -25.35
C CYS A 49 -26.82 3.04 -26.17
N SER A 50 -27.84 2.94 -27.02
CA SER A 50 -28.37 4.13 -27.72
C SER A 50 -29.28 4.94 -26.82
N TRP A 51 -29.17 6.25 -26.96
CA TRP A 51 -29.79 7.23 -26.10
C TRP A 51 -30.34 8.41 -26.91
N ASP A 52 -31.59 8.82 -26.64
CA ASP A 52 -32.30 9.82 -27.43
C ASP A 52 -32.60 11.14 -26.67
N HIS A 53 -32.25 11.24 -25.39
CA HIS A 53 -32.50 12.44 -24.57
C HIS A 53 -31.23 13.29 -24.38
N VAL A 54 -31.35 14.56 -23.98
CA VAL A 54 -30.21 15.35 -23.53
C VAL A 54 -30.19 15.28 -22.01
N ILE A 55 -29.22 14.60 -21.42
CA ILE A 55 -29.09 14.58 -19.96
C ILE A 55 -27.99 15.54 -19.54
N PRO A 56 -28.22 16.42 -18.56
CA PRO A 56 -27.16 17.17 -17.91
C PRO A 56 -26.41 16.25 -16.93
N MET A 57 -25.61 15.30 -17.42
CA MET A 57 -24.85 14.38 -16.56
C MET A 57 -23.37 14.73 -16.51
N ALA A 58 -22.81 14.66 -15.31
CA ALA A 58 -21.39 14.36 -15.15
C ALA A 58 -21.16 12.86 -15.36
N GLU A 59 -19.95 12.46 -15.75
CA GLU A 59 -19.59 11.05 -15.73
C GLU A 59 -19.47 10.55 -14.28
N GLU A 60 -19.62 9.24 -14.07
CA GLU A 60 -19.56 8.54 -12.77
C GLU A 60 -20.75 8.77 -11.84
N VAL A 61 -21.88 9.23 -12.39
CA VAL A 61 -23.15 9.33 -11.66
C VAL A 61 -23.67 7.91 -11.35
N PRO A 62 -24.04 7.61 -10.09
CA PRO A 62 -24.62 6.33 -9.71
C PRO A 62 -25.99 6.13 -10.37
N VAL A 63 -26.23 4.91 -10.85
CA VAL A 63 -27.49 4.56 -11.52
C VAL A 63 -28.04 3.22 -11.05
N LYS A 64 -29.36 3.10 -11.06
CA LYS A 64 -30.09 1.85 -10.86
C LYS A 64 -30.66 1.40 -12.19
N VAL A 65 -30.23 0.23 -12.65
CA VAL A 65 -30.62 -0.34 -13.94
C VAL A 65 -31.62 -1.47 -13.73
N ARG A 66 -32.77 -1.39 -14.42
CA ARG A 66 -33.82 -2.41 -14.42
C ARG A 66 -34.06 -2.93 -15.83
N VAL A 67 -33.75 -4.19 -16.08
CA VAL A 67 -33.98 -4.81 -17.40
C VAL A 67 -35.48 -5.07 -17.59
N LYS A 68 -36.02 -4.76 -18.78
CA LYS A 68 -37.44 -5.00 -19.08
C LYS A 68 -37.79 -6.50 -18.94
N GLY A 69 -38.70 -6.79 -18.01
CA GLY A 69 -39.12 -8.15 -17.65
C GLY A 69 -38.37 -8.79 -16.48
N SER A 70 -37.40 -8.09 -15.87
CA SER A 70 -36.74 -8.46 -14.61
C SER A 70 -37.27 -7.60 -13.47
N GLN A 71 -37.52 -8.21 -12.30
CA GLN A 71 -37.78 -7.47 -11.06
C GLN A 71 -36.50 -7.07 -10.31
N SER A 72 -35.34 -7.68 -10.65
CA SER A 72 -34.07 -7.32 -10.02
C SER A 72 -33.55 -5.99 -10.56
N LEU A 73 -33.38 -5.02 -9.65
CA LEU A 73 -32.61 -3.80 -9.84
C LEU A 73 -31.12 -4.13 -9.70
N THR A 74 -30.30 -3.53 -10.54
CA THR A 74 -28.85 -3.66 -10.46
C THR A 74 -28.21 -2.29 -10.36
N GLU A 75 -27.30 -2.13 -9.41
CA GLU A 75 -26.50 -0.92 -9.25
C GLU A 75 -25.41 -0.82 -10.31
N GLY A 76 -25.15 0.40 -10.75
CA GLY A 76 -24.14 0.75 -11.73
C GLY A 76 -23.77 2.22 -11.64
N HIS A 77 -23.00 2.68 -12.61
CA HIS A 77 -22.72 4.09 -12.82
C HIS A 77 -22.63 4.41 -14.32
N VAL A 78 -22.79 5.68 -14.66
CA VAL A 78 -22.51 6.18 -16.00
C VAL A 78 -21.00 6.28 -16.18
N VAL A 79 -20.47 5.50 -17.10
CA VAL A 79 -19.04 5.45 -17.39
C VAL A 79 -18.64 6.55 -18.38
N GLY A 80 -19.59 6.99 -19.21
CA GLY A 80 -19.40 8.11 -20.13
C GLY A 80 -20.55 8.20 -21.11
N PHE A 81 -20.56 9.28 -21.89
CA PHE A 81 -21.53 9.47 -22.96
C PHE A 81 -20.92 10.24 -24.12
N ASP A 82 -21.39 9.95 -25.32
CA ASP A 82 -21.06 10.66 -26.56
C ASP A 82 -22.37 10.86 -27.35
N SER A 83 -22.38 11.68 -28.40
CA SER A 83 -23.58 12.06 -29.15
C SER A 83 -24.40 10.82 -29.59
N GLY A 84 -25.42 10.47 -28.81
CA GLY A 84 -26.33 9.34 -29.03
C GLY A 84 -25.90 7.97 -28.43
N THR A 85 -24.78 7.89 -27.71
CA THR A 85 -24.32 6.64 -27.07
C THR A 85 -23.98 6.85 -25.59
N LEU A 86 -24.58 6.05 -24.71
CA LEU A 86 -24.31 6.01 -23.28
C LEU A 86 -23.53 4.73 -22.92
N TRP A 87 -22.45 4.86 -22.18
CA TRP A 87 -21.72 3.74 -21.58
C TRP A 87 -22.13 3.56 -20.12
N LEU A 88 -22.68 2.38 -19.82
CA LEU A 88 -23.15 2.02 -18.49
C LEU A 88 -22.33 0.90 -17.90
N GLY A 89 -21.68 1.18 -16.78
CA GLY A 89 -21.02 0.18 -15.97
C GLY A 89 -22.02 -0.44 -15.02
N VAL A 90 -22.16 -1.76 -15.01
CA VAL A 90 -23.09 -2.47 -14.13
C VAL A 90 -22.41 -3.64 -13.43
N ARG A 91 -22.68 -3.84 -12.14
CA ARG A 91 -22.06 -4.90 -11.31
C ARG A 91 -22.57 -6.31 -11.57
N LYS A 92 -23.63 -6.49 -12.37
CA LYS A 92 -24.23 -7.81 -12.72
C LYS A 92 -24.24 -8.00 -14.24
N ASN A 93 -23.97 -9.21 -14.71
CA ASN A 93 -23.94 -9.49 -16.14
C ASN A 93 -25.39 -9.47 -16.64
N LEU A 94 -25.67 -8.53 -17.54
CA LEU A 94 -26.99 -8.35 -18.14
C LEU A 94 -27.11 -9.01 -19.53
N GLY A 95 -26.13 -9.83 -19.94
CA GLY A 95 -26.10 -10.57 -21.21
C GLY A 95 -25.53 -9.77 -22.41
N ALA A 96 -25.14 -10.47 -23.49
CA ALA A 96 -24.40 -9.89 -24.63
C ALA A 96 -25.24 -9.02 -25.59
N VAL A 97 -26.51 -9.38 -25.80
CA VAL A 97 -27.49 -8.61 -26.58
C VAL A 97 -28.75 -8.57 -25.77
N ALA A 98 -29.20 -7.38 -25.43
CA ALA A 98 -30.15 -7.27 -24.34
C ALA A 98 -31.40 -6.47 -24.67
N ARG A 99 -32.48 -6.93 -24.05
CA ARG A 99 -33.76 -6.26 -23.97
C ARG A 99 -33.55 -4.82 -23.48
N PRO A 100 -34.41 -3.88 -23.90
CA PRO A 100 -34.36 -2.52 -23.39
C PRO A 100 -34.36 -2.51 -21.85
N ALA A 101 -33.67 -1.53 -21.28
CA ALA A 101 -33.54 -1.37 -19.83
C ALA A 101 -34.01 0.03 -19.44
N TYR A 102 -34.59 0.12 -18.25
CA TYR A 102 -34.90 1.37 -17.59
C TYR A 102 -33.72 1.74 -16.70
N VAL A 103 -33.29 3.00 -16.78
CA VAL A 103 -32.22 3.53 -15.95
C VAL A 103 -32.76 4.67 -15.13
N GLN A 104 -32.60 4.53 -13.82
CA GLN A 104 -32.90 5.55 -12.83
C GLN A 104 -31.56 6.16 -12.37
N LEU A 105 -31.46 7.48 -12.47
CA LEU A 105 -30.32 8.22 -11.93
C LEU A 105 -30.51 8.38 -10.42
N ASP A 106 -29.46 8.13 -9.65
CA ASP A 106 -29.46 8.36 -8.22
C ASP A 106 -28.74 9.67 -7.88
N MET A 107 -29.30 10.78 -8.37
CA MET A 107 -28.74 12.12 -8.13
C MET A 107 -28.72 12.47 -6.64
N ASN A 108 -29.68 11.95 -5.86
CA ASN A 108 -29.78 12.18 -4.42
C ASN A 108 -28.55 11.65 -3.68
N SER A 109 -28.09 10.44 -3.97
CA SER A 109 -26.88 9.91 -3.32
C SER A 109 -25.62 10.69 -3.71
N LEU A 110 -25.50 11.13 -4.96
CA LEU A 110 -24.38 11.96 -5.42
C LEU A 110 -24.37 13.33 -4.72
N PHE A 111 -25.49 14.03 -4.69
CA PHE A 111 -25.59 15.32 -4.02
C PHE A 111 -25.39 15.20 -2.52
N CYS A 112 -25.93 14.16 -1.87
CA CYS A 112 -25.69 13.90 -0.45
C CYS A 112 -24.20 13.69 -0.14
N SER A 113 -23.49 12.91 -0.96
CA SER A 113 -22.04 12.70 -0.79
C SER A 113 -21.25 13.99 -1.02
N LEU A 114 -21.60 14.77 -2.05
CA LEU A 114 -20.97 16.06 -2.33
C LEU A 114 -21.20 17.08 -1.20
N THR A 115 -22.44 17.21 -0.70
CA THR A 115 -22.75 18.13 0.40
C THR A 115 -21.99 17.75 1.66
N ARG A 116 -21.95 16.44 2.01
CA ARG A 116 -21.14 15.95 3.13
C ARG A 116 -19.67 16.32 2.95
N ARG A 117 -19.12 16.09 1.76
CA ARG A 117 -17.72 16.38 1.44
C ARG A 117 -17.40 17.88 1.56
N LEU A 118 -18.28 18.74 1.09
CA LEU A 118 -18.11 20.19 1.18
C LEU A 118 -18.23 20.68 2.64
N HIS A 119 -19.14 20.11 3.44
CA HIS A 119 -19.22 20.38 4.88
C HIS A 119 -17.97 19.90 5.63
N ASP A 120 -17.41 18.75 5.29
CA ASP A 120 -16.16 18.26 5.90
C ASP A 120 -14.99 19.21 5.60
N ILE A 121 -14.95 19.76 4.38
CA ILE A 121 -13.98 20.78 3.97
C ILE A 121 -14.20 22.08 4.76
N GLU A 122 -15.45 22.50 4.93
CA GLU A 122 -15.80 23.69 5.72
C GLU A 122 -15.38 23.51 7.18
N CYS A 123 -15.64 22.37 7.80
CA CYS A 123 -15.25 22.09 9.19
C CYS A 123 -13.73 22.16 9.39
N ASN A 124 -12.94 21.83 8.35
CA ASN A 124 -11.49 21.81 8.37
C ASN A 124 -10.83 23.06 7.75
N HIS A 125 -11.61 24.11 7.45
CA HIS A 125 -11.20 25.29 6.66
C HIS A 125 -9.90 25.96 7.14
N VAL A 126 -9.66 26.04 8.44
CA VAL A 126 -8.47 26.71 9.00
C VAL A 126 -7.16 26.06 8.53
N SER A 127 -7.14 24.74 8.38
CA SER A 127 -5.98 23.99 7.84
C SER A 127 -5.84 24.07 6.31
N MET A 128 -6.87 24.56 5.63
CA MET A 128 -6.94 24.62 4.16
C MET A 128 -6.64 26.02 3.61
N VAL A 129 -6.76 27.08 4.41
CA VAL A 129 -6.35 28.44 4.00
C VAL A 129 -4.83 28.53 3.80
N GLU A 130 -4.05 27.70 4.51
CA GLU A 130 -2.59 27.56 4.30
C GLU A 130 -2.23 26.78 3.02
N ARG A 131 -3.22 26.17 2.35
CA ARG A 131 -3.02 25.41 1.11
C ARG A 131 -3.16 26.32 -0.12
N PRO A 132 -2.61 25.91 -1.28
CA PRO A 132 -2.71 26.66 -2.54
C PRO A 132 -4.14 27.05 -2.96
N ILE A 133 -5.17 26.36 -2.45
CA ILE A 133 -6.57 26.67 -2.79
C ILE A 133 -6.99 28.09 -2.38
N GLY A 134 -6.48 28.63 -1.26
CA GLY A 134 -6.81 30.00 -0.85
C GLY A 134 -6.43 31.02 -1.93
N GLN A 135 -5.30 30.80 -2.61
CA GLN A 135 -4.80 31.66 -3.67
C GLN A 135 -5.66 31.63 -4.95
N LEU A 136 -6.44 30.57 -5.19
CA LEU A 136 -7.41 30.53 -6.30
C LEU A 136 -8.55 31.54 -6.10
N PHE A 137 -8.90 31.82 -4.85
CA PHE A 137 -10.05 32.67 -4.47
C PHE A 137 -9.65 34.04 -3.93
N SER A 138 -8.37 34.26 -3.60
CA SER A 138 -7.82 35.58 -3.29
C SER A 138 -7.75 36.48 -4.53
N ASP A 139 -8.03 37.78 -4.37
CA ASP A 139 -7.93 38.78 -5.45
C ASP A 139 -6.48 39.22 -5.73
N GLU A 140 -5.54 38.92 -4.82
CA GLU A 140 -4.13 39.35 -4.88
C GLU A 140 -3.19 38.36 -5.58
N ALA A 141 -3.71 37.29 -6.20
CA ALA A 141 -2.86 36.25 -6.79
C ALA A 141 -1.95 36.81 -7.91
N SER A 142 -0.64 36.73 -7.69
CA SER A 142 0.38 36.81 -8.72
C SER A 142 0.35 35.52 -9.54
N LEU A 143 -0.61 35.44 -10.46
CA LEU A 143 -0.73 34.37 -11.44
C LEU A 143 0.44 34.48 -12.44
N ALA A 144 1.53 33.79 -12.15
CA ALA A 144 2.68 33.74 -13.04
C ALA A 144 2.43 32.71 -14.15
N ASN A 145 2.16 33.18 -15.36
CA ASN A 145 2.12 32.33 -16.54
C ASN A 145 3.56 31.90 -16.90
N GLY A 146 3.95 30.71 -16.46
CA GLY A 146 5.18 30.05 -16.93
C GLY A 146 6.26 29.77 -15.89
N GLU A 147 6.12 30.19 -14.62
CA GLU A 147 7.13 29.89 -13.60
C GLU A 147 6.81 28.62 -12.81
N THR A 148 7.77 27.71 -12.71
CA THR A 148 7.65 26.42 -12.01
C THR A 148 7.43 26.56 -10.49
N SER A 149 7.64 27.76 -9.93
CA SER A 149 7.67 28.06 -8.50
C SER A 149 6.35 28.56 -7.91
N ALA A 150 5.30 28.78 -8.70
CA ALA A 150 4.01 29.19 -8.17
C ALA A 150 3.21 28.00 -7.61
N ASP A 151 2.59 28.21 -6.45
CA ASP A 151 1.67 27.28 -5.76
C ASP A 151 0.42 26.97 -6.62
N VAL A 152 0.04 27.90 -7.50
CA VAL A 152 -1.01 27.71 -8.51
C VAL A 152 -0.45 28.07 -9.89
N GLN A 153 -0.53 27.13 -10.83
CA GLN A 153 -0.10 27.32 -12.21
C GLN A 153 -1.28 27.12 -13.17
N ILE A 154 -1.45 28.03 -14.11
CA ILE A 154 -2.47 27.94 -15.17
C ILE A 154 -1.76 27.71 -16.50
N ILE A 155 -2.24 26.72 -17.25
CA ILE A 155 -1.69 26.33 -18.56
C ILE A 155 -2.79 26.48 -19.58
N ASP A 156 -2.74 27.61 -20.29
CA ASP A 156 -3.68 27.94 -21.34
C ASP A 156 -3.04 27.62 -22.69
N MET A 157 -3.49 26.54 -23.36
CA MET A 157 -3.03 26.20 -24.70
C MET A 157 -4.18 25.75 -25.61
N PRO A 158 -4.23 26.21 -26.87
CA PRO A 158 -5.36 25.97 -27.77
C PRO A 158 -5.43 24.53 -28.32
N HIS A 159 -4.32 23.78 -28.28
CA HIS A 159 -4.27 22.44 -28.86
C HIS A 159 -4.27 21.37 -27.76
N ALA A 160 -5.26 20.47 -27.80
CA ALA A 160 -5.36 19.33 -26.88
C ALA A 160 -4.10 18.44 -26.88
N ALA A 161 -3.37 18.35 -28.00
CA ALA A 161 -2.10 17.62 -28.06
C ALA A 161 -0.99 18.34 -27.28
N ALA A 162 -0.86 19.66 -27.43
CA ALA A 162 0.13 20.47 -26.72
C ALA A 162 -0.16 20.54 -25.21
N ARG A 163 -1.45 20.63 -24.82
CA ARG A 163 -1.88 20.52 -23.41
C ARG A 163 -1.42 19.20 -22.80
N ARG A 164 -1.68 18.09 -23.49
CA ARG A 164 -1.27 16.75 -23.04
C ARG A 164 0.24 16.59 -22.93
N GLU A 165 1.01 17.14 -23.87
CA GLU A 165 2.47 17.14 -23.82
C GLU A 165 2.96 17.87 -22.57
N ARG A 166 2.44 19.07 -22.31
CA ARG A 166 2.83 19.85 -21.13
C ARG A 166 2.40 19.22 -19.81
N VAL A 167 1.20 18.64 -19.75
CA VAL A 167 0.76 17.84 -18.59
C VAL A 167 1.72 16.67 -18.38
N THR A 168 2.12 16.00 -19.45
CA THR A 168 3.05 14.87 -19.39
C THR A 168 4.41 15.29 -18.84
N GLU A 169 4.96 16.42 -19.29
CA GLU A 169 6.22 16.97 -18.76
C GLU A 169 6.15 17.23 -17.25
N ILE A 170 5.08 17.88 -16.78
CA ILE A 170 4.89 18.20 -15.35
C ILE A 170 4.75 16.93 -14.52
N VAL A 171 4.02 15.94 -15.03
CA VAL A 171 3.87 14.65 -14.37
C VAL A 171 5.22 13.94 -14.26
N LEU A 172 6.01 13.90 -15.34
CA LEU A 172 7.34 13.26 -15.32
C LEU A 172 8.30 13.97 -14.35
N GLU A 173 8.32 15.30 -14.35
CA GLU A 173 9.11 16.09 -13.40
C GLU A 173 8.70 15.81 -11.95
N GLY A 174 7.38 15.77 -11.68
CA GLY A 174 6.86 15.45 -10.37
C GLY A 174 7.19 14.02 -9.91
N LEU A 175 7.09 13.05 -10.81
CA LEU A 175 7.43 11.65 -10.55
C LEU A 175 8.93 11.46 -10.26
N ARG A 176 9.82 12.17 -10.99
CA ARG A 176 11.27 12.19 -10.68
C ARG A 176 11.55 12.76 -9.29
N GLY A 177 10.79 13.78 -8.89
CA GLY A 177 10.84 14.36 -7.55
C GLY A 177 10.18 13.50 -6.45
N ARG A 178 9.71 12.28 -6.77
CA ARG A 178 8.92 11.40 -5.88
C ARG A 178 7.71 12.09 -5.24
N LYS A 179 7.12 13.05 -5.95
CA LYS A 179 5.90 13.75 -5.52
C LYS A 179 4.67 12.89 -5.82
N ARG A 180 3.66 12.94 -4.96
CA ARG A 180 2.36 12.31 -5.23
C ARG A 180 1.49 13.25 -6.05
N ILE A 181 1.01 12.77 -7.19
CA ILE A 181 0.27 13.56 -8.18
C ILE A 181 -1.13 12.98 -8.35
N LEU A 182 -2.14 13.85 -8.33
CA LEU A 182 -3.49 13.54 -8.76
C LEU A 182 -3.73 14.19 -10.12
N LEU A 183 -4.06 13.39 -11.14
CA LEU A 183 -4.52 13.87 -12.44
C LEU A 183 -6.04 13.69 -12.52
N THR A 184 -6.75 14.77 -12.81
CA THR A 184 -8.20 14.75 -12.97
C THR A 184 -8.66 15.37 -14.27
N SER A 185 -9.83 14.96 -14.73
CA SER A 185 -10.53 15.54 -15.88
C SER A 185 -12.05 15.40 -15.67
N ALA A 186 -12.83 16.15 -16.43
CA ALA A 186 -14.28 16.03 -16.47
C ALA A 186 -14.74 14.68 -17.05
N ARG A 187 -13.99 14.14 -18.02
CA ARG A 187 -14.36 12.93 -18.77
C ARG A 187 -13.29 11.85 -18.66
N ASN A 188 -13.72 10.61 -18.55
CA ASN A 188 -12.92 9.40 -18.52
C ASN A 188 -12.12 9.21 -19.80
N ARG A 189 -12.68 9.58 -20.96
CA ARG A 189 -12.00 9.47 -22.25
C ARG A 189 -10.76 10.35 -22.32
N ASP A 190 -10.90 11.61 -21.95
CA ASP A 190 -9.80 12.59 -22.00
C ASP A 190 -8.71 12.23 -20.99
N LEU A 191 -9.12 11.77 -19.79
CA LEU A 191 -8.22 11.23 -18.78
C LEU A 191 -7.43 10.01 -19.27
N ASP A 192 -8.09 9.06 -19.93
CA ASP A 192 -7.45 7.86 -20.48
C ASP A 192 -6.48 8.21 -21.62
N GLU A 193 -6.83 9.18 -22.49
CA GLU A 193 -5.94 9.69 -23.53
C GLU A 193 -4.69 10.38 -22.96
N SER A 194 -4.85 11.21 -21.92
CA SER A 194 -3.74 11.84 -21.20
C SER A 194 -2.86 10.80 -20.51
N LEU A 195 -3.45 9.76 -19.91
CA LEU A 195 -2.70 8.63 -19.34
C LEU A 195 -1.89 7.85 -20.36
N ILE A 196 -2.45 7.57 -21.55
CA ILE A 196 -1.70 6.88 -22.61
C ILE A 196 -0.46 7.68 -23.00
N ALA A 197 -0.57 9.01 -23.13
CA ALA A 197 0.58 9.87 -23.43
C ALA A 197 1.65 9.80 -22.33
N ILE A 198 1.24 9.89 -21.06
CA ILE A 198 2.14 9.80 -19.90
C ILE A 198 2.85 8.46 -19.85
N VAL A 199 2.12 7.34 -20.00
CA VAL A 199 2.69 5.99 -19.94
C VAL A 199 3.68 5.76 -21.09
N ARG A 200 3.37 6.27 -22.29
CA ARG A 200 4.31 6.21 -23.42
C ARG A 200 5.59 6.97 -23.11
N ALA A 201 5.49 8.19 -22.57
CA ALA A 201 6.65 8.98 -22.19
C ALA A 201 7.46 8.31 -21.07
N MET A 202 6.81 7.77 -20.04
CA MET A 202 7.46 7.00 -18.97
C MET A 202 8.24 5.79 -19.51
N ARG A 203 7.67 5.07 -20.49
CA ARG A 203 8.36 3.94 -21.15
C ARG A 203 9.60 4.39 -21.91
N MET A 204 9.54 5.52 -22.61
CA MET A 204 10.70 6.10 -23.31
C MET A 204 11.82 6.50 -22.34
N GLU A 205 11.47 6.88 -21.11
CA GLU A 205 12.41 7.24 -20.05
C GLU A 205 12.85 6.08 -19.15
N GLY A 206 12.32 4.87 -19.35
CA GLY A 206 12.65 3.69 -18.55
C GLY A 206 12.04 3.66 -17.14
N LEU A 207 11.00 4.45 -16.87
CA LEU A 207 10.30 4.47 -15.58
C LEU A 207 9.27 3.33 -15.45
N SER A 208 9.17 2.73 -14.26
CA SER A 208 8.21 1.65 -13.99
C SER A 208 6.78 2.18 -13.80
N TYR A 209 5.99 2.18 -14.87
CA TYR A 209 4.62 2.69 -14.86
C TYR A 209 3.64 1.83 -14.04
N SER A 210 3.83 0.50 -13.97
CA SER A 210 2.92 -0.42 -13.28
C SER A 210 2.89 -0.27 -11.75
N THR A 211 3.99 0.21 -11.17
CA THR A 211 4.10 0.48 -9.73
C THR A 211 3.70 1.90 -9.39
N LEU A 212 3.97 2.87 -10.27
CA LEU A 212 3.81 4.28 -9.96
C LEU A 212 2.44 4.85 -10.35
N VAL A 213 1.80 4.31 -11.39
CA VAL A 213 0.55 4.85 -11.96
C VAL A 213 -0.64 3.97 -11.60
N THR A 214 -1.74 4.61 -11.21
CA THR A 214 -3.01 3.95 -10.92
C THR A 214 -4.18 4.76 -11.49
N ARG A 215 -5.09 4.10 -12.19
CA ARG A 215 -6.31 4.69 -12.74
C ARG A 215 -7.55 4.21 -11.99
N TYR A 216 -8.39 5.16 -11.59
CA TYR A 216 -9.63 4.95 -10.85
C TYR A 216 -10.76 5.82 -11.41
N PRO A 217 -12.01 5.35 -11.57
CA PRO A 217 -12.47 3.95 -11.54
C PRO A 217 -12.10 3.23 -12.85
N VAL A 218 -12.87 2.21 -13.29
CA VAL A 218 -12.54 1.31 -14.41
C VAL A 218 -12.37 2.06 -15.74
N LEU A 219 -11.39 1.64 -16.53
CA LEU A 219 -11.02 2.20 -17.83
C LEU A 219 -12.12 2.03 -18.89
N VAL A 220 -12.34 3.07 -19.68
CA VAL A 220 -13.44 3.13 -20.67
C VAL A 220 -12.93 2.82 -22.07
N LEU A 221 -11.66 3.10 -22.33
CA LEU A 221 -11.03 2.80 -23.61
C LEU A 221 -10.30 1.45 -23.54
N GLU A 222 -10.78 0.45 -24.28
CA GLU A 222 -9.91 -0.62 -24.75
C GLU A 222 -8.85 0.04 -25.63
N GLY A 223 -7.65 0.20 -25.07
CA GLY A 223 -6.55 0.90 -25.72
C GLY A 223 -6.33 0.37 -27.13
N LYS A 224 -6.65 1.17 -28.14
CA LYS A 224 -6.17 0.93 -29.51
C LYS A 224 -4.69 1.29 -29.53
N GLY A 225 -3.82 0.35 -29.16
CA GLY A 225 -2.36 0.53 -29.13
C GLY A 225 -1.59 -0.53 -28.33
N THR A 226 -0.26 -0.42 -28.31
CA THR A 226 0.71 -1.32 -27.66
C THR A 226 0.80 -1.17 -26.12
N THR A 227 -0.06 -0.35 -25.52
CA THR A 227 -0.13 -0.10 -24.07
C THR A 227 -1.43 -0.64 -23.54
N ASP A 228 -1.38 -1.77 -22.83
CA ASP A 228 -2.55 -2.31 -22.14
C ASP A 228 -2.80 -1.51 -20.87
N LEU A 229 -3.77 -0.58 -20.93
CA LEU A 229 -4.15 0.23 -19.78
C LEU A 229 -4.74 -0.64 -18.66
N ARG A 230 -5.21 -1.87 -18.94
CA ARG A 230 -5.84 -2.74 -17.94
C ARG A 230 -4.91 -3.01 -16.75
N GLU A 231 -3.60 -3.12 -16.98
CA GLU A 231 -2.59 -3.26 -15.92
C GLU A 231 -2.56 -2.10 -14.91
N LEU A 232 -3.03 -0.92 -15.34
CA LEU A 232 -3.07 0.30 -14.53
C LEU A 232 -4.39 0.46 -13.76
N ALA A 233 -5.38 -0.39 -14.04
CA ALA A 233 -6.66 -0.36 -13.35
C ALA A 233 -6.45 -0.65 -11.85
N PHE A 234 -7.00 0.22 -11.02
CA PHE A 234 -6.93 0.10 -9.56
C PHE A 234 -7.32 -1.29 -9.06
N GLU A 235 -8.41 -1.86 -9.56
CA GLU A 235 -8.91 -3.16 -9.11
C GLU A 235 -7.95 -4.31 -9.44
N GLN A 236 -7.31 -4.26 -10.61
CA GLN A 236 -6.35 -5.29 -11.02
C GLN A 236 -5.09 -5.20 -10.13
N GLN A 237 -4.63 -3.98 -9.86
CA GLN A 237 -3.51 -3.75 -8.96
C GLN A 237 -3.83 -4.16 -7.52
N LEU A 238 -5.03 -3.87 -7.03
CA LEU A 238 -5.50 -4.27 -5.71
C LEU A 238 -5.53 -5.80 -5.60
N ARG A 239 -6.02 -6.51 -6.61
CA ARG A 239 -6.02 -7.99 -6.62
C ARG A 239 -4.63 -8.58 -6.59
N ILE A 240 -3.71 -8.04 -7.38
CA ILE A 240 -2.31 -8.50 -7.37
C ILE A 240 -1.71 -8.29 -5.98
N ASN A 241 -1.95 -7.13 -5.36
CA ASN A 241 -1.45 -6.82 -4.03
C ASN A 241 -2.08 -7.72 -2.96
N VAL A 242 -3.41 -7.84 -2.94
CA VAL A 242 -4.14 -8.74 -2.02
C VAL A 242 -3.65 -10.18 -2.19
N GLY A 243 -3.48 -10.65 -3.43
CA GLY A 243 -2.93 -11.99 -3.70
C GLY A 243 -1.50 -12.17 -3.17
N LYS A 244 -0.63 -11.17 -3.33
CA LYS A 244 0.73 -11.18 -2.76
C LYS A 244 0.71 -11.22 -1.24
N VAL A 245 -0.06 -10.34 -0.59
CA VAL A 245 -0.12 -10.29 0.88
C VAL A 245 -0.76 -11.56 1.43
N GLN A 246 -1.79 -12.11 0.79
CA GLN A 246 -2.37 -13.41 1.16
C GLN A 246 -1.35 -14.56 1.03
N ALA A 247 -0.56 -14.58 -0.05
CA ALA A 247 0.50 -15.57 -0.22
C ALA A 247 1.57 -15.43 0.88
N GLU A 248 2.00 -14.21 1.17
CA GLU A 248 2.94 -13.93 2.27
C GLU A 248 2.36 -14.33 3.63
N GLN A 249 1.12 -13.98 3.94
CA GLN A 249 0.44 -14.41 5.16
C GLN A 249 0.32 -15.94 5.23
N ALA A 250 0.05 -16.63 4.12
CA ALA A 250 0.01 -18.09 4.09
C ALA A 250 1.38 -18.70 4.40
N THR A 251 2.47 -18.13 3.85
CA THR A 251 3.85 -18.55 4.18
C THR A 251 4.21 -18.28 5.63
N LEU A 252 3.77 -17.14 6.18
CA LEU A 252 3.98 -16.82 7.60
C LEU A 252 3.17 -17.74 8.51
N ARG A 253 1.92 -18.07 8.15
CA ARG A 253 1.07 -19.00 8.91
C ARG A 253 1.69 -20.40 8.92
N SER A 254 2.19 -20.89 7.78
CA SER A 254 2.85 -22.20 7.73
C SER A 254 4.15 -22.21 8.53
N ALA A 255 4.98 -21.17 8.43
CA ALA A 255 6.20 -21.01 9.22
C ALA A 255 5.90 -20.91 10.72
N TYR A 256 4.87 -20.16 11.12
CA TYR A 256 4.45 -20.02 12.51
C TYR A 256 3.92 -21.34 13.09
N HIS A 257 3.10 -22.08 12.34
CA HIS A 257 2.68 -23.42 12.74
C HIS A 257 3.85 -24.39 12.86
N ARG A 258 4.85 -24.28 11.98
CA ARG A 258 6.06 -25.10 12.06
C ARG A 258 6.90 -24.73 13.29
N TYR A 259 7.08 -23.44 13.56
CA TYR A 259 7.74 -22.92 14.76
C TYR A 259 7.07 -23.44 16.04
N GLN A 260 5.74 -23.37 16.13
CA GLN A 260 5.00 -23.88 17.30
C GLN A 260 5.23 -25.38 17.54
N LYS A 261 5.37 -26.17 16.47
CA LYS A 261 5.66 -27.61 16.58
C LYS A 261 7.12 -27.89 16.99
N LEU A 262 8.07 -27.11 16.47
CA LEU A 262 9.50 -27.31 16.71
C LEU A 262 9.97 -26.71 18.05
N SER A 263 9.41 -25.58 18.47
CA SER A 263 9.80 -24.88 19.71
C SER A 263 9.90 -25.80 20.94
N PRO A 264 8.94 -26.68 21.26
CA PRO A 264 9.07 -27.56 22.43
C PRO A 264 10.17 -28.61 22.26
N SER A 265 10.36 -29.17 21.05
CA SER A 265 11.44 -30.13 20.80
C SER A 265 12.82 -29.48 20.85
N MET A 266 12.95 -28.22 20.41
CA MET A 266 14.20 -27.47 20.49
C MET A 266 14.54 -27.11 21.94
N ALA A 267 13.56 -26.65 22.71
CA ALA A 267 13.77 -26.33 24.12
C ALA A 267 14.19 -27.57 24.92
N PHE A 268 13.51 -28.70 24.70
CA PHE A 268 13.86 -29.97 25.33
C PHE A 268 15.30 -30.39 25.00
N ALA A 269 15.70 -30.30 23.74
CA ALA A 269 17.05 -30.71 23.38
C ALA A 269 18.15 -29.73 23.79
N GLN A 270 17.85 -28.43 23.86
CA GLN A 270 18.78 -27.46 24.45
C GLN A 270 19.05 -27.76 25.92
N GLU A 271 18.01 -28.09 26.68
CA GLU A 271 18.15 -28.55 28.07
C GLU A 271 19.00 -29.82 28.14
N LYS A 272 18.74 -30.80 27.28
CA LYS A 272 19.52 -32.05 27.23
C LYS A 272 20.96 -31.85 26.73
N ALA A 273 21.21 -30.86 25.88
CA ALA A 273 22.55 -30.50 25.45
C ALA A 273 23.36 -29.86 26.58
N GLN A 274 22.74 -29.01 27.40
CA GLN A 274 23.37 -28.48 28.61
C GLN A 274 23.68 -29.61 29.61
N ASP A 275 22.73 -30.51 29.84
CA ASP A 275 22.95 -31.70 30.68
C ASP A 275 24.12 -32.56 30.14
N LEU A 276 24.23 -32.70 28.81
CA LEU A 276 25.32 -33.44 28.18
C LEU A 276 26.67 -32.74 28.40
N GLU A 277 26.76 -31.43 28.23
CA GLU A 277 27.98 -30.65 28.48
C GLU A 277 28.46 -30.78 29.94
N GLU A 278 27.53 -30.77 30.90
CA GLU A 278 27.86 -30.99 32.31
C GLU A 278 28.44 -32.39 32.55
N VAL A 279 27.84 -33.42 31.94
CA VAL A 279 28.30 -34.81 32.08
C VAL A 279 29.63 -35.04 31.36
N GLU A 280 29.86 -34.45 30.19
CA GLU A 280 31.15 -34.49 29.48
C GLU A 280 32.24 -33.76 30.28
N ALA A 281 31.92 -32.63 30.90
CA ALA A 281 32.85 -31.93 31.78
C ALA A 281 33.25 -32.77 33.02
N LEU A 282 32.32 -33.57 33.56
CA LEU A 282 32.60 -34.53 34.64
C LEU A 282 33.48 -35.68 34.15
N GLU A 283 33.23 -36.24 32.97
CA GLU A 283 34.09 -37.27 32.36
C GLU A 283 35.53 -36.76 32.19
N ASP A 284 35.68 -35.57 31.59
CA ASP A 284 36.98 -34.93 31.39
C ASP A 284 37.70 -34.64 32.71
N ARG A 285 36.96 -34.31 33.78
CA ARG A 285 37.54 -34.11 35.10
C ARG A 285 38.08 -35.42 35.68
N LEU A 286 37.29 -36.49 35.60
CA LEU A 286 37.70 -37.81 36.10
C LEU A 286 38.90 -38.34 35.32
N LEU A 287 38.91 -38.23 34.00
CA LEU A 287 40.05 -38.62 33.16
C LEU A 287 41.32 -37.84 33.54
N ARG A 288 41.21 -36.53 33.79
CA ARG A 288 42.35 -35.71 34.25
C ARG A 288 42.85 -36.12 35.64
N GLU A 289 41.97 -36.58 36.54
CA GLU A 289 42.37 -37.07 37.86
C GLU A 289 43.03 -38.44 37.79
N ILE A 290 42.53 -39.34 36.93
CA ILE A 290 43.14 -40.64 36.62
C ILE A 290 44.53 -40.44 36.03
N ASP A 291 44.69 -39.62 34.99
CA ASP A 291 45.99 -39.33 34.37
C ASP A 291 47.01 -38.80 35.40
N LYS A 292 46.56 -37.96 36.35
CA LYS A 292 47.43 -37.44 37.42
C LYS A 292 47.85 -38.52 38.39
N LEU A 293 46.95 -39.44 38.76
CA LEU A 293 47.26 -40.54 39.67
C LEU A 293 48.13 -41.60 39.00
N GLU A 294 47.90 -41.92 37.74
CA GLU A 294 48.75 -42.84 36.95
C GLU A 294 50.17 -42.28 36.79
N ARG A 295 50.31 -40.99 36.49
CA ARG A 295 51.63 -40.32 36.47
C ARG A 295 52.32 -40.37 37.84
N LYS A 296 51.56 -40.22 38.94
CA LYS A 296 52.12 -40.33 40.29
C LYS A 296 52.54 -41.75 40.64
N ASP A 297 51.75 -42.77 40.29
CA ASP A 297 52.12 -44.17 40.53
C ASP A 297 53.34 -44.59 39.71
N THR A 298 53.40 -44.21 38.43
CA THR A 298 54.57 -44.46 37.57
C THR A 298 55.82 -43.76 38.08
N ASP A 299 55.72 -42.49 38.49
CA ASP A 299 56.81 -41.75 39.15
C ASP A 299 57.29 -42.44 40.43
N LEU A 300 56.36 -42.87 41.29
CA LEU A 300 56.69 -43.56 42.53
C LEU A 300 57.34 -44.91 42.24
N ARG A 301 56.86 -45.65 41.25
CA ARG A 301 57.43 -46.92 40.82
C ARG A 301 58.87 -46.77 40.35
N ILE A 302 59.14 -45.82 39.46
CA ILE A 302 60.50 -45.53 38.97
C ILE A 302 61.42 -45.14 40.16
N ARG A 303 60.93 -44.33 41.10
CA ARG A 303 61.71 -43.92 42.28
C ARG A 303 61.98 -45.07 43.25
N VAL A 304 61.07 -46.03 43.40
CA VAL A 304 61.30 -47.24 44.21
C VAL A 304 62.35 -48.12 43.54
N GLU A 305 62.24 -48.35 42.23
CA GLU A 305 63.18 -49.19 41.46
C GLU A 305 64.61 -48.59 41.45
N THR A 306 64.73 -47.28 41.29
CA THR A 306 66.02 -46.56 41.25
C THR A 306 66.57 -46.18 42.63
N TYR A 307 65.83 -46.43 43.72
CA TYR A 307 66.21 -45.99 45.07
C TYR A 307 67.60 -46.50 45.50
N ALA A 308 67.95 -47.72 45.07
CA ALA A 308 69.23 -48.37 45.36
C ALA A 308 70.43 -47.77 44.60
N ASP A 309 70.20 -46.96 43.58
CA ASP A 309 71.24 -46.35 42.73
C ASP A 309 71.53 -44.88 43.10
N ILE A 310 70.66 -44.26 43.91
CA ILE A 310 70.77 -42.85 44.34
C ILE A 310 71.92 -42.66 45.34
N PRO A 311 72.72 -41.59 45.30
CA PRO A 311 73.79 -41.35 46.27
C PRO A 311 73.29 -41.21 47.72
N LEU A 312 74.13 -41.63 48.67
CA LEU A 312 73.75 -41.89 50.07
C LEU A 312 73.21 -40.65 50.82
N TRP A 313 73.80 -39.47 50.57
CA TRP A 313 73.32 -38.20 51.15
C TRP A 313 71.92 -37.82 50.65
N GLN A 314 71.56 -38.19 49.42
CA GLN A 314 70.26 -37.90 48.82
C GLN A 314 69.18 -38.86 49.35
N ARG A 315 69.54 -40.12 49.67
CA ARG A 315 68.67 -41.07 50.40
C ARG A 315 68.37 -40.59 51.82
N LEU A 316 69.38 -40.09 52.54
CA LEU A 316 69.19 -39.53 53.88
C LEU A 316 68.25 -38.31 53.85
N SER A 317 68.41 -37.43 52.85
CA SER A 317 67.47 -36.32 52.63
C SER A 317 66.04 -36.79 52.30
N MET A 318 65.89 -37.81 51.45
CA MET A 318 64.59 -38.43 51.16
C MET A 318 63.97 -39.10 52.39
N GLN A 319 64.79 -39.70 53.26
CA GLN A 319 64.37 -40.28 54.54
C GLN A 319 63.82 -39.25 55.51
N VAL A 320 64.46 -38.08 55.62
CA VAL A 320 63.96 -36.96 56.42
C VAL A 320 62.64 -36.43 55.86
N GLY A 321 62.48 -36.44 54.53
CA GLY A 321 61.22 -36.11 53.85
C GLY A 321 60.16 -37.22 53.84
N GLY A 322 60.37 -38.35 54.55
CA GLY A 322 59.43 -39.47 54.64
C GLY A 322 59.34 -40.35 53.40
N LYS A 323 60.18 -40.15 52.38
CA LYS A 323 60.18 -40.88 51.10
C LYS A 323 61.05 -42.14 51.17
N ASN A 324 60.68 -43.06 52.06
CA ASN A 324 61.32 -44.37 52.17
C ASN A 324 60.63 -45.36 51.25
N PRO A 325 61.30 -46.42 50.78
CA PRO A 325 60.67 -47.50 50.01
C PRO A 325 59.33 -47.99 50.61
N PRO A 326 59.24 -48.33 51.92
CA PRO A 326 57.98 -48.78 52.50
C PRO A 326 56.90 -47.69 52.58
N THR A 327 57.28 -46.41 52.66
CA THR A 327 56.30 -45.31 52.62
C THR A 327 55.82 -45.05 51.20
N MET A 328 56.70 -45.15 50.20
CA MET A 328 56.35 -45.02 48.79
C MET A 328 55.46 -46.19 48.34
N ASP A 329 55.71 -47.41 48.81
CA ASP A 329 54.83 -48.56 48.54
C ASP A 329 53.43 -48.37 49.15
N LYS A 330 53.34 -47.80 50.36
CA LYS A 330 52.03 -47.40 50.94
C LYS A 330 51.33 -46.32 50.11
N MET A 331 52.06 -45.33 49.60
CA MET A 331 51.49 -44.30 48.71
C MET A 331 51.04 -44.87 47.37
N ARG A 332 51.72 -45.88 46.83
CA ARG A 332 51.30 -46.59 45.62
C ARG A 332 50.03 -47.39 45.85
N LEU A 333 49.92 -48.08 46.99
CA LEU A 333 48.70 -48.81 47.35
C LEU A 333 47.50 -47.87 47.47
N TRP A 334 47.70 -46.70 48.09
CA TRP A 334 46.69 -45.63 48.11
C TRP A 334 46.35 -45.11 46.70
N CYS A 335 47.33 -44.91 45.82
CA CYS A 335 47.06 -44.50 44.43
C CYS A 335 46.24 -45.57 43.68
N ALA A 336 46.52 -46.86 43.90
CA ALA A 336 45.78 -47.96 43.29
C ALA A 336 44.32 -48.00 43.77
N GLU A 337 44.07 -47.87 45.07
CA GLU A 337 42.71 -47.79 45.64
C GLU A 337 41.92 -46.60 45.06
N GLN A 338 42.56 -45.43 44.91
CA GLN A 338 41.92 -44.25 44.33
C GLN A 338 41.67 -44.40 42.81
N LEU A 339 42.59 -45.05 42.08
CA LEU A 339 42.42 -45.34 40.66
C LEU A 339 41.24 -46.30 40.43
N GLU A 340 41.11 -47.36 41.23
CA GLU A 340 39.98 -48.29 41.15
C GLU A 340 38.64 -47.59 41.43
N ALA A 341 38.60 -46.70 42.43
CA ALA A 341 37.39 -45.92 42.74
C ALA A 341 36.97 -45.01 41.57
N LEU A 342 37.90 -44.25 41.01
CA LEU A 342 37.63 -43.35 39.87
C LEU A 342 37.26 -44.11 38.59
N GLN A 343 37.86 -45.29 38.36
CA GLN A 343 37.50 -46.16 37.23
C GLN A 343 36.08 -46.71 37.36
N GLN A 344 35.64 -47.06 38.57
CA GLN A 344 34.26 -47.46 38.82
C GLN A 344 33.28 -46.32 38.54
N GLU A 345 33.60 -45.10 38.96
CA GLU A 345 32.78 -43.91 38.65
C GLU A 345 32.64 -43.70 37.13
N LEU A 346 33.73 -43.81 36.36
CA LEU A 346 33.68 -43.73 34.89
C LEU A 346 32.79 -44.81 34.26
N ILE A 347 32.85 -46.04 34.75
CA ILE A 347 32.00 -47.14 34.24
C ILE A 347 30.52 -46.82 34.45
N THR A 348 30.16 -46.17 35.56
CA THR A 348 28.77 -45.75 35.81
C THR A 348 28.33 -44.54 34.99
N LEU A 349 29.25 -43.65 34.61
CA LEU A 349 28.95 -42.43 33.86
C LEU A 349 28.81 -42.67 32.35
N ARG A 350 29.64 -43.52 31.75
CA ARG A 350 29.57 -43.86 30.31
C ARG A 350 28.16 -44.22 29.79
N PRO A 351 27.37 -45.09 30.45
CA PRO A 351 26.02 -45.38 29.97
C PRO A 351 25.08 -44.17 30.09
N ARG A 352 25.23 -43.33 31.13
CA ARG A 352 24.46 -42.08 31.26
C ARG A 352 24.78 -41.11 30.12
N LEU A 353 26.05 -41.00 29.77
CA LEU A 353 26.54 -40.15 28.67
C LEU A 353 25.99 -40.64 27.32
N SER A 354 25.99 -41.95 27.09
CA SER A 354 25.39 -42.53 25.87
C SER A 354 23.89 -42.24 25.74
N LYS A 355 23.15 -42.28 26.87
CA LYS A 355 21.73 -41.95 26.93
C LYS A 355 21.50 -40.45 26.70
N ALA A 356 22.29 -39.60 27.35
CA ALA A 356 22.24 -38.15 27.16
C ALA A 356 22.52 -37.74 25.71
N ARG A 357 23.49 -38.37 25.04
CA ARG A 357 23.76 -38.14 23.61
C ARG A 357 22.59 -38.51 22.71
N GLN A 358 21.87 -39.58 23.02
CA GLN A 358 20.67 -39.98 22.26
C GLN A 358 19.51 -39.02 22.48
N GLU A 359 19.33 -38.51 23.71
CA GLU A 359 18.28 -37.56 24.07
C GLU A 359 18.54 -36.14 23.56
N ALA A 360 19.82 -35.72 23.48
CA ALA A 360 20.23 -34.44 22.94
C ALA A 360 20.32 -34.42 21.40
N TYR A 361 20.29 -35.59 20.75
CA TYR A 361 20.45 -35.67 19.30
C TYR A 361 19.19 -35.15 18.57
N LEU A 362 19.35 -34.03 17.87
CA LEU A 362 18.46 -33.60 16.81
C LEU A 362 19.15 -33.70 15.46
N ALA A 363 18.36 -34.05 14.45
CA ALA A 363 18.82 -33.94 13.07
C ALA A 363 19.24 -32.49 12.77
N PRO A 364 20.40 -32.26 12.14
CA PRO A 364 20.89 -30.92 11.82
C PRO A 364 19.96 -30.15 10.89
N GLU A 365 19.18 -30.86 10.06
CA GLU A 365 18.15 -30.29 9.20
C GLU A 365 17.06 -29.56 10.01
N ILE A 366 16.66 -30.11 11.17
CA ILE A 366 15.63 -29.52 12.03
C ILE A 366 16.16 -28.25 12.72
N TRP A 367 17.44 -28.24 13.09
CA TRP A 367 18.12 -27.06 13.61
C TRP A 367 18.14 -25.93 12.58
N GLN A 368 18.55 -26.23 11.35
CA GLN A 368 18.59 -25.24 10.26
C GLN A 368 17.19 -24.72 9.92
N GLU A 369 16.17 -25.58 9.88
CA GLU A 369 14.77 -25.15 9.70
C GLU A 369 14.35 -24.17 10.81
N TYR A 370 14.66 -24.49 12.08
CA TYR A 370 14.27 -23.66 13.21
C TYR A 370 15.00 -22.31 13.21
N GLU A 371 16.30 -22.30 12.95
CA GLU A 371 17.10 -21.08 12.85
C GLU A 371 16.60 -20.20 11.71
N HIS A 372 16.35 -20.76 10.53
CA HIS A 372 15.80 -20.01 9.41
C HIS A 372 14.44 -19.38 9.74
N ILE A 373 13.54 -20.13 10.39
CA ILE A 373 12.26 -19.58 10.82
C ILE A 373 12.46 -18.46 11.84
N LYS A 374 13.37 -18.62 12.80
CA LYS A 374 13.68 -17.60 13.80
C LYS A 374 14.24 -16.33 13.16
N GLU A 375 15.18 -16.44 12.22
CA GLU A 375 15.72 -15.32 11.45
C GLU A 375 14.61 -14.58 10.67
N THR A 376 13.70 -15.32 10.02
CA THR A 376 12.58 -14.68 9.30
C THR A 376 11.63 -13.92 10.24
N PHE A 377 11.51 -14.34 11.50
CA PHE A 377 10.72 -13.63 12.50
C PHE A 377 11.47 -12.42 13.06
N GLU A 378 12.77 -12.55 13.33
CA GLU A 378 13.63 -11.44 13.77
C GLU A 378 13.69 -10.32 12.71
N ALA A 379 13.85 -10.68 11.43
CA ALA A 379 13.83 -9.72 10.32
C ALA A 379 12.51 -8.93 10.21
N ARG A 380 11.39 -9.48 10.72
CA ARG A 380 10.06 -8.85 10.74
C ARG A 380 9.73 -8.16 12.06
N GLY A 381 10.72 -7.98 12.94
CA GLY A 381 10.56 -7.30 14.23
C GLY A 381 10.03 -8.18 15.35
N GLY A 382 10.16 -9.50 15.22
CA GLY A 382 9.85 -10.47 16.27
C GLY A 382 8.49 -11.16 16.14
N LEU A 383 8.25 -12.10 17.06
CA LEU A 383 7.09 -12.99 17.04
C LEU A 383 5.75 -12.24 17.20
N GLU A 384 5.73 -11.16 18.00
CA GLU A 384 4.51 -10.38 18.25
C GLU A 384 4.02 -9.66 17.00
N ASN A 385 4.95 -9.08 16.23
CA ASN A 385 4.64 -8.44 14.94
C ASN A 385 4.18 -9.46 13.90
N VAL A 386 4.76 -10.66 13.86
CA VAL A 386 4.28 -11.72 12.97
C VAL A 386 2.85 -12.15 13.35
N ARG A 387 2.54 -12.24 14.65
CA ARG A 387 1.17 -12.55 15.12
C ARG A 387 0.18 -11.45 14.76
N SER A 388 0.55 -10.18 14.90
CA SER A 388 -0.33 -9.06 14.51
C SER A 388 -0.56 -9.02 12.99
N LEU A 389 0.47 -9.26 12.18
CA LEU A 389 0.36 -9.33 10.71
C LEU A 389 -0.49 -10.52 10.22
N ILE A 390 -0.51 -11.62 10.97
CA ILE A 390 -1.37 -12.78 10.70
C ILE A 390 -2.84 -12.50 11.08
N ALA A 391 -3.04 -11.70 12.13
CA ALA A 391 -4.35 -11.37 12.71
C ALA A 391 -5.03 -10.14 12.08
N GLN A 392 -4.28 -9.29 11.38
CA GLN A 392 -4.86 -8.21 10.58
C GLN A 392 -5.70 -8.80 9.44
N ASP A 393 -7.03 -8.73 9.61
CA ASP A 393 -7.99 -8.99 8.54
C ASP A 393 -7.90 -7.87 7.51
N GLN A 394 -7.63 -8.25 6.26
CA GLN A 394 -7.39 -7.35 5.12
C GLN A 394 -8.68 -6.75 4.55
N GLY A 395 -9.62 -6.39 5.42
CA GLY A 395 -10.91 -5.84 5.03
C GLY A 395 -10.88 -4.35 4.68
N GLU A 396 -9.83 -3.61 5.06
CA GLU A 396 -9.87 -2.16 4.98
C GLU A 396 -8.96 -1.62 3.88
N SER A 397 -9.63 -1.09 2.86
CA SER A 397 -9.14 -0.35 1.70
C SER A 397 -8.32 0.91 2.02
N GLY A 398 -7.85 1.11 3.26
CA GLY A 398 -7.18 2.34 3.70
C GLY A 398 -5.85 2.61 3.00
N HIS A 399 -5.12 1.57 2.59
CA HIS A 399 -3.77 1.72 2.01
C HIS A 399 -3.71 1.58 0.48
N CYS A 400 -4.85 1.61 -0.23
CA CYS A 400 -4.88 1.18 -1.63
C CYS A 400 -4.06 2.04 -2.61
N PHE A 401 -3.79 3.31 -2.26
CA PHE A 401 -3.00 4.23 -3.08
C PHE A 401 -1.61 4.53 -2.49
N GLU A 402 -1.20 3.86 -1.41
CA GLU A 402 0.11 4.07 -0.82
C GLU A 402 1.24 3.59 -1.73
N GLY A 403 2.32 4.37 -1.80
CA GLY A 403 3.44 4.12 -2.70
C GLY A 403 3.17 4.45 -4.18
N ARG A 404 1.95 4.88 -4.55
CA ARG A 404 1.63 5.33 -5.91
C ARG A 404 2.03 6.78 -6.10
N GLY A 405 2.76 7.03 -7.20
CA GLY A 405 3.24 8.36 -7.58
C GLY A 405 2.20 9.18 -8.35
N LEU A 406 1.40 8.53 -9.20
CA LEU A 406 0.34 9.15 -10.01
C LEU A 406 -0.97 8.40 -9.82
N VAL A 407 -2.00 9.11 -9.39
CA VAL A 407 -3.38 8.63 -9.35
C VAL A 407 -4.18 9.44 -10.37
N ALA A 408 -4.87 8.76 -11.28
CA ALA A 408 -5.72 9.40 -12.27
C ALA A 408 -7.18 9.05 -12.01
N ALA A 409 -8.01 10.07 -11.78
CA ALA A 409 -9.44 9.90 -11.51
C ALA A 409 -10.27 11.11 -11.96
N THR A 410 -11.51 10.87 -12.39
CA THR A 410 -12.43 11.95 -12.78
C THR A 410 -12.80 12.83 -11.58
N ALA A 411 -13.10 14.10 -11.85
CA ALA A 411 -13.45 15.05 -10.79
C ALA A 411 -14.69 14.60 -10.01
N GLY A 412 -15.66 13.99 -10.71
CA GLY A 412 -16.86 13.39 -10.12
C GLY A 412 -16.54 12.32 -9.07
N CYS A 413 -15.66 11.35 -9.39
CA CYS A 413 -15.27 10.30 -8.44
C CYS A 413 -14.51 10.82 -7.24
N VAL A 414 -13.58 11.75 -7.45
CA VAL A 414 -12.76 12.30 -6.36
C VAL A 414 -13.63 13.08 -5.38
N ALA A 415 -14.66 13.77 -5.87
CA ALA A 415 -15.56 14.55 -5.05
C ALA A 415 -16.62 13.70 -4.32
N SER A 416 -17.07 12.58 -4.92
CA SER A 416 -18.18 11.77 -4.39
C SER A 416 -17.76 10.53 -3.59
N HIS A 417 -16.58 9.97 -3.81
CA HIS A 417 -16.15 8.72 -3.17
C HIS A 417 -15.30 8.94 -1.91
N ASP A 418 -15.65 8.24 -0.83
CA ASP A 418 -14.99 8.37 0.47
C ASP A 418 -13.50 7.95 0.49
N LEU A 419 -13.05 7.19 -0.51
CA LEU A 419 -11.64 6.76 -0.64
C LEU A 419 -10.67 7.94 -0.73
N PHE A 420 -11.12 9.10 -1.19
CA PHE A 420 -10.30 10.30 -1.30
C PHE A 420 -10.34 11.19 -0.06
N ASN A 421 -11.08 10.79 1.00
CA ASN A 421 -11.32 11.67 2.14
C ASN A 421 -10.06 12.00 2.93
N GLU A 422 -9.23 10.99 3.18
CA GLU A 422 -8.00 11.07 3.99
C GLU A 422 -6.74 11.25 3.14
N LEU A 423 -6.87 11.22 1.81
CA LEU A 423 -5.75 11.33 0.90
C LEU A 423 -5.31 12.78 0.73
N SER A 424 -4.04 12.95 0.40
CA SER A 424 -3.51 14.25 0.01
C SER A 424 -2.33 14.08 -0.93
N PHE A 425 -2.24 15.00 -1.88
CA PHE A 425 -1.32 14.95 -2.99
C PHE A 425 -0.41 16.18 -2.95
N ASP A 426 0.85 16.03 -3.35
CA ASP A 426 1.75 17.18 -3.48
C ASP A 426 1.31 18.08 -4.63
N ILE A 427 0.87 17.47 -5.74
CA ILE A 427 0.44 18.16 -6.96
C ILE A 427 -0.94 17.66 -7.37
N VAL A 428 -1.87 18.57 -7.66
CA VAL A 428 -3.15 18.26 -8.30
C VAL A 428 -3.19 18.93 -9.67
N ILE A 429 -3.46 18.16 -10.72
CA ILE A 429 -3.57 18.62 -12.10
C ILE A 429 -5.02 18.42 -12.54
N VAL A 430 -5.68 19.51 -12.92
CA VAL A 430 -7.03 19.52 -13.48
C VAL A 430 -6.91 19.77 -14.98
N ASP A 431 -7.14 18.72 -15.76
CA ASP A 431 -7.19 18.78 -17.21
C ASP A 431 -8.62 19.11 -17.67
N ASP A 432 -8.71 19.94 -18.71
CA ASP A 432 -9.96 20.48 -19.26
C ASP A 432 -10.87 21.17 -18.23
N ILE A 433 -10.32 22.19 -17.54
CA ILE A 433 -11.04 22.93 -16.50
C ILE A 433 -12.40 23.50 -16.96
N ASP A 434 -12.53 23.84 -18.24
CA ASP A 434 -13.76 24.43 -18.78
C ASP A 434 -14.96 23.46 -18.71
N ALA A 435 -14.69 22.16 -18.69
CA ALA A 435 -15.70 21.11 -18.58
C ALA A 435 -15.98 20.67 -17.13
N VAL A 436 -15.18 21.11 -16.14
CA VAL A 436 -15.31 20.69 -14.74
C VAL A 436 -16.15 21.70 -13.96
N PRO A 437 -17.35 21.33 -13.46
CA PRO A 437 -18.17 22.22 -12.67
C PRO A 437 -17.57 22.48 -11.29
N LEU A 438 -17.80 23.67 -10.76
CA LEU A 438 -17.18 24.13 -9.51
C LEU A 438 -17.46 23.26 -8.28
N PRO A 439 -18.67 22.71 -8.06
CA PRO A 439 -18.93 21.81 -6.94
C PRO A 439 -18.03 20.55 -6.93
N LEU A 440 -17.50 20.16 -8.09
CA LEU A 440 -16.53 19.06 -8.21
C LEU A 440 -15.09 19.56 -8.13
N LEU A 441 -14.81 20.78 -8.59
CA LEU A 441 -13.47 21.37 -8.56
C LEU A 441 -12.97 21.66 -7.15
N ILE A 442 -13.83 22.15 -6.26
CA ILE A 442 -13.45 22.52 -4.87
C ILE A 442 -12.93 21.29 -4.10
N PRO A 443 -13.66 20.16 -4.00
CA PRO A 443 -13.16 18.98 -3.30
C PRO A 443 -11.86 18.44 -3.86
N VAL A 444 -11.67 18.49 -5.18
CA VAL A 444 -10.44 18.01 -5.84
C VAL A 444 -9.24 18.89 -5.51
N THR A 445 -9.40 20.19 -5.61
CA THR A 445 -8.31 21.15 -5.36
C THR A 445 -7.92 21.21 -3.88
N CYS A 446 -8.85 20.93 -2.95
CA CYS A 446 -8.56 20.81 -1.51
C CYS A 446 -7.56 19.69 -1.18
N LEU A 447 -7.41 18.69 -2.04
CA LEU A 447 -6.46 17.58 -1.83
C LEU A 447 -5.00 17.99 -2.09
N ALA A 448 -4.75 19.15 -2.71
CA ALA A 448 -3.42 19.65 -3.02
C ALA A 448 -2.72 20.23 -1.78
N ARG A 449 -1.48 19.78 -1.52
CA ARG A 449 -0.64 20.30 -0.44
C ARG A 449 0.28 21.43 -0.89
N LYS A 450 0.87 21.33 -2.09
CA LYS A 450 1.93 22.25 -2.54
C LYS A 450 1.59 22.95 -3.84
N LYS A 451 1.06 22.23 -4.84
CA LYS A 451 0.86 22.81 -6.17
C LYS A 451 -0.47 22.40 -6.81
N ILE A 452 -1.17 23.37 -7.38
CA ILE A 452 -2.34 23.15 -8.24
C ILE A 452 -1.98 23.56 -9.66
N VAL A 453 -2.28 22.71 -10.64
CA VAL A 453 -2.10 22.99 -12.06
C VAL A 453 -3.45 22.91 -12.75
N LEU A 454 -3.89 24.02 -13.34
CA LEU A 454 -5.14 24.11 -14.07
C LEU A 454 -4.85 24.19 -15.57
N VAL A 455 -5.47 23.33 -16.35
CA VAL A 455 -5.21 23.20 -17.79
C VAL A 455 -6.53 23.32 -18.55
N GLY A 456 -6.56 24.12 -19.61
CA GLY A 456 -7.77 24.26 -20.43
C GLY A 456 -7.57 25.01 -21.74
N ASP A 457 -8.65 25.15 -22.51
CA ASP A 457 -8.63 25.73 -23.85
C ASP A 457 -8.87 27.26 -23.83
N GLN A 458 -8.36 27.98 -24.84
CA GLN A 458 -8.67 29.38 -25.07
C GLN A 458 -9.85 29.60 -26.02
N SER A 459 -10.30 28.58 -26.76
CA SER A 459 -11.36 28.73 -27.75
C SER A 459 -12.72 28.31 -27.20
N ASP A 460 -13.42 29.25 -26.55
CA ASP A 460 -14.85 29.53 -26.83
C ASP A 460 -15.38 30.68 -25.95
N SER A 461 -15.00 31.91 -26.32
CA SER A 461 -15.91 33.05 -26.22
C SER A 461 -15.46 34.15 -27.18
N PRO A 462 -16.35 34.82 -27.94
CA PRO A 462 -15.98 35.94 -28.74
C PRO A 462 -15.84 37.16 -27.83
N ILE A 463 -14.61 37.50 -27.42
CA ILE A 463 -14.30 38.87 -27.03
C ILE A 463 -13.21 39.36 -27.98
N THR A 464 -13.67 40.16 -28.93
CA THR A 464 -12.93 41.10 -29.73
C THR A 464 -11.81 41.78 -28.95
N THR A 465 -10.60 41.68 -29.51
CA THR A 465 -9.54 42.70 -29.50
C THR A 465 -9.30 43.41 -28.17
N ALA A 466 -8.42 42.86 -27.34
CA ALA A 466 -7.52 43.67 -26.53
C ALA A 466 -6.20 42.92 -26.33
N THR A 467 -5.17 43.37 -27.04
CA THR A 467 -3.78 43.15 -26.71
C THR A 467 -3.49 43.80 -25.35
N GLU A 468 -3.70 43.07 -24.26
CA GLU A 468 -3.22 43.41 -22.93
C GLU A 468 -3.16 42.13 -22.06
N GLY A 469 -1.98 41.85 -21.51
CA GLY A 469 -1.69 40.91 -20.43
C GLY A 469 -2.36 39.52 -20.43
N SER A 470 -1.61 38.48 -20.81
CA SER A 470 -2.00 37.07 -20.57
C SER A 470 -2.42 36.75 -19.12
N ALA A 471 -1.92 37.51 -18.13
CA ALA A 471 -2.32 37.40 -16.72
C ALA A 471 -3.72 38.00 -16.41
N GLU A 472 -4.13 39.07 -17.10
CA GLU A 472 -5.47 39.67 -16.94
C GLU A 472 -6.56 38.77 -17.53
N TYR A 473 -6.24 38.01 -18.58
CA TYR A 473 -7.16 37.01 -19.14
C TYR A 473 -7.30 35.77 -18.24
N SER A 474 -6.21 35.24 -17.68
CA SER A 474 -6.30 34.14 -16.70
C SER A 474 -7.05 34.59 -15.43
N ARG A 475 -6.93 35.87 -15.04
CA ARG A 475 -7.80 36.50 -14.01
C ARG A 475 -9.25 36.60 -14.46
N ALA A 476 -9.53 36.99 -15.70
CA ALA A 476 -10.88 37.02 -16.26
C ALA A 476 -11.50 35.62 -16.38
N ARG A 477 -10.68 34.59 -16.57
CA ARG A 477 -11.09 33.18 -16.64
C ARG A 477 -11.34 32.58 -15.26
N ILE A 478 -10.50 32.86 -14.26
CA ILE A 478 -10.84 32.58 -12.85
C ILE A 478 -12.07 33.39 -12.45
N ALA A 479 -12.19 34.64 -12.88
CA ALA A 479 -13.39 35.46 -12.67
C ALA A 479 -14.61 34.87 -13.40
N ARG A 480 -14.46 34.20 -14.55
CA ARG A 480 -15.52 33.45 -15.24
C ARG A 480 -15.85 32.14 -14.57
N VAL A 481 -14.86 31.40 -14.08
CA VAL A 481 -15.10 30.25 -13.21
C VAL A 481 -15.83 30.74 -11.96
N ARG A 482 -15.53 31.95 -11.45
CA ARG A 482 -16.21 32.67 -10.35
C ARG A 482 -17.60 33.23 -10.70
N THR A 483 -17.86 33.70 -11.93
CA THR A 483 -19.17 34.24 -12.33
C THR A 483 -20.10 33.17 -12.88
N SER A 484 -19.56 32.12 -13.51
CA SER A 484 -20.28 30.90 -13.84
C SER A 484 -20.82 30.23 -12.58
N ILE A 485 -20.18 30.39 -11.40
CA ILE A 485 -20.71 30.02 -10.06
C ILE A 485 -22.05 30.69 -9.79
N LEU A 486 -22.21 31.94 -10.21
CA LEU A 486 -23.39 32.76 -9.93
C LEU A 486 -24.44 32.66 -11.04
N GLU A 487 -24.02 32.39 -12.28
CA GLU A 487 -24.93 32.22 -13.42
C GLU A 487 -25.57 30.84 -13.44
N THR A 488 -24.86 29.73 -13.16
CA THR A 488 -25.54 28.42 -13.00
C THR A 488 -26.51 28.45 -11.81
N VAL A 489 -26.16 29.14 -10.72
CA VAL A 489 -27.04 29.36 -9.56
C VAL A 489 -28.27 30.22 -9.91
N ARG A 490 -28.15 31.15 -10.86
CA ARG A 490 -29.27 32.02 -11.29
C ARG A 490 -30.10 31.45 -12.43
N THR A 491 -29.53 30.68 -13.34
CA THR A 491 -30.27 30.07 -14.46
C THR A 491 -31.13 28.90 -14.00
N HIS A 492 -30.71 28.14 -12.97
CA HIS A 492 -31.54 27.10 -12.37
C HIS A 492 -32.70 27.68 -11.52
N ALA A 493 -32.50 28.85 -10.89
CA ALA A 493 -33.58 29.56 -10.18
C ALA A 493 -34.58 30.29 -11.12
N ALA A 494 -34.30 30.39 -12.42
CA ALA A 494 -35.13 31.09 -13.39
C ALA A 494 -35.90 30.17 -14.36
N VAL A 495 -35.70 28.84 -14.28
CA VAL A 495 -36.40 27.84 -15.09
C VAL A 495 -37.33 26.95 -14.23
N SER A 496 -37.44 27.19 -12.92
CA SER A 496 -38.47 26.61 -12.04
C SER A 496 -39.77 27.41 -12.05
#